data_AF-A0AAU9XD34-F1
#
_entry.id   AF-A0AAU9XD34-F1
#
_cell.length_a   1.000
_cell.length_b   1.000
_cell.length_c   1.000
_cell.angle_alpha   90.00
_cell.angle_beta   90.00
_cell.angle_gamma   90.00
#
_symmetry.space_group_name_H-M   'P 1'
#
loop_
_entity.id
_entity.type
_entity.pdbx_description
1 polymer ?
#
loop_
_entity_poly.entity_id
_entity_poly.type
_entity_poly.pdbx_seq_one_letter_code
_entity_poly.pdbx_strand_id
1 'polypeptide(L)'
;MQNNEMSELPNGFFDGMKDIMKVIVDTSLMCCHLTKEDAQCTALYDDSFASCESMFRDSAPRKSIWAIGILSLLGAVFVIVWRLIFKERNVVQLIMLMHLAVGDCLMGVYLVTLGAKDLLWSGSYYLHDFQWRSGLSCQVTGAISVLSSEVSVMVLALISADRLKNIVFPYHGRGLTRRKAHILCAIIWVLSFVIAFLPSVALATFMTP
;
A
#
# COMPACT_ATOMS: atom_id res chain seq x y z
N MET A 1 -0.24 -31.13 1.77
CA MET A 1 -0.68 -30.76 3.12
C MET A 1 -1.89 -29.88 2.94
N GLN A 2 -3.08 -30.41 3.17
CA GLN A 2 -4.31 -29.63 3.06
C GLN A 2 -4.76 -29.33 4.48
N ASN A 3 -5.09 -28.06 4.76
CA ASN A 3 -5.73 -27.66 6.01
C ASN A 3 -4.88 -27.93 7.27
N ASN A 4 -3.55 -27.74 7.16
CA ASN A 4 -2.61 -27.80 8.29
C ASN A 4 -2.20 -26.39 8.71
N GLU A 5 -1.86 -26.19 9.98
CA GLU A 5 -1.39 -24.88 10.49
C GLU A 5 0.01 -24.46 10.02
N MET A 6 0.59 -25.17 9.05
CA MET A 6 1.91 -24.86 8.51
C MET A 6 1.83 -23.73 7.49
N SER A 7 2.05 -22.52 7.97
CA SER A 7 2.03 -21.30 7.17
C SER A 7 3.37 -20.96 6.51
N GLU A 8 4.47 -21.61 6.93
CA GLU A 8 5.84 -21.45 6.39
C GLU A 8 6.49 -22.82 6.18
N LEU A 9 7.20 -23.00 5.06
CA LEU A 9 7.99 -24.20 4.76
C LEU A 9 9.48 -23.87 4.91
N PRO A 10 10.24 -24.59 5.76
CA PRO A 10 11.67 -24.35 5.89
C PRO A 10 12.42 -24.70 4.60
N ASN A 11 13.58 -24.08 4.42
CA ASN A 11 14.42 -24.32 3.25
C ASN A 11 14.82 -25.80 3.17
N GLY A 12 14.65 -26.39 1.98
CA GLY A 12 14.93 -27.82 1.77
C GLY A 12 13.95 -28.75 2.46
N PHE A 13 12.76 -28.28 2.87
CA PHE A 13 11.73 -29.13 3.49
C PHE A 13 11.45 -30.41 2.66
N PHE A 14 11.45 -30.29 1.33
CA PHE A 14 11.20 -31.42 0.43
C PHE A 14 12.45 -32.25 0.06
N ASP A 15 13.67 -31.80 0.40
CA ASP A 15 14.92 -32.44 -0.03
C ASP A 15 15.12 -33.84 0.59
N GLY A 16 14.54 -34.09 1.76
CA GLY A 16 14.60 -35.39 2.44
C GLY A 16 13.62 -36.44 1.90
N MET A 17 12.64 -36.04 1.07
CA MET A 17 11.53 -36.89 0.68
C MET A 17 11.68 -37.39 -0.76
N LYS A 18 12.33 -38.55 -0.89
CA LYS A 18 12.75 -39.11 -2.19
C LYS A 18 11.59 -39.63 -3.07
N ASP A 19 10.51 -40.11 -2.45
CA ASP A 19 9.40 -40.81 -3.13
C ASP A 19 8.16 -39.93 -3.39
N ILE A 20 8.29 -38.60 -3.29
CA ILE A 20 7.17 -37.71 -3.60
C ILE A 20 6.90 -37.69 -5.11
N MET A 21 5.66 -38.03 -5.47
CA MET A 21 5.10 -37.89 -6.83
C MET A 21 4.12 -36.73 -6.98
N LYS A 22 3.37 -36.40 -5.92
CA LYS A 22 2.35 -35.34 -5.95
C LYS A 22 2.30 -34.60 -4.62
N VAL A 23 2.34 -33.26 -4.68
CA VAL A 23 2.17 -32.38 -3.52
C VAL A 23 1.04 -31.40 -3.80
N ILE A 24 0.15 -31.26 -2.82
CA ILE A 24 -0.87 -30.21 -2.81
C ILE A 24 -0.49 -29.23 -1.70
N VAL A 25 -0.36 -27.96 -2.05
CA VAL A 25 -0.02 -26.84 -1.16
C VAL A 25 -1.08 -25.74 -1.25
N ASP A 26 -1.11 -24.84 -0.27
CA ASP A 26 -2.12 -23.79 -0.22
C ASP A 26 -1.87 -22.67 -1.24
N THR A 27 -0.62 -22.21 -1.39
CA THR A 27 -0.24 -21.13 -2.31
C THR A 27 0.80 -21.57 -3.35
N SER A 28 0.77 -20.96 -4.53
CA SER A 28 1.73 -21.26 -5.62
C SER A 28 3.19 -20.96 -5.25
N LEU A 29 3.45 -20.04 -4.32
CA LEU A 29 4.79 -19.74 -3.79
C LEU A 29 5.39 -20.92 -3.00
N MET A 30 4.57 -21.72 -2.31
CA MET A 30 5.05 -22.90 -1.60
C MET A 30 5.58 -23.98 -2.54
N CYS A 31 5.08 -24.04 -3.79
CA CYS A 31 5.62 -24.94 -4.81
C CYS A 31 7.07 -24.60 -5.20
N CYS A 32 7.53 -23.37 -4.98
CA CYS A 32 8.91 -22.97 -5.27
C CYS A 32 9.95 -23.69 -4.38
N HIS A 33 9.54 -24.26 -3.23
CA HIS A 33 10.40 -25.08 -2.39
C HIS A 33 10.62 -26.50 -2.93
N LEU A 34 9.87 -26.92 -3.95
CA LEU A 34 9.99 -28.24 -4.56
C LEU A 34 11.06 -28.21 -5.66
N THR A 35 12.20 -28.83 -5.39
CA THR A 35 13.37 -28.89 -6.30
C THR A 35 13.29 -30.01 -7.34
N LYS A 36 12.30 -30.91 -7.23
CA LYS A 36 12.16 -32.12 -8.07
C LYS A 36 11.23 -31.87 -9.26
N GLU A 37 11.78 -31.91 -10.48
CA GLU A 37 11.04 -31.69 -11.74
C GLU A 37 10.00 -32.79 -12.03
N ASP A 38 10.23 -34.02 -11.55
CA ASP A 38 9.35 -35.18 -11.78
C ASP A 38 8.12 -35.22 -10.85
N ALA A 39 8.03 -34.31 -9.87
CA ALA A 39 6.93 -34.27 -8.91
C ALA A 39 5.90 -33.20 -9.29
N GLN A 40 4.62 -33.57 -9.31
CA GLN A 40 3.55 -32.62 -9.59
C GLN A 40 3.24 -31.78 -8.35
N CYS A 41 3.44 -30.46 -8.42
CA CYS A 41 2.95 -29.53 -7.41
C CYS A 41 1.64 -28.87 -7.87
N THR A 42 0.61 -28.90 -7.02
CA THR A 42 -0.67 -28.24 -7.26
C THR A 42 -0.96 -27.30 -6.11
N ALA A 43 -1.13 -26.01 -6.42
CA ALA A 43 -1.57 -25.03 -5.43
C ALA A 43 -3.10 -24.91 -5.42
N LEU A 44 -3.69 -24.72 -4.24
CA LEU A 44 -5.12 -24.42 -4.10
C LEU A 44 -5.43 -22.99 -4.53
N TYR A 45 -4.55 -22.06 -4.22
CA TYR A 45 -4.62 -20.67 -4.63
C TYR A 45 -3.43 -20.31 -5.51
N ASP A 46 -3.72 -19.93 -6.75
CA ASP A 46 -2.70 -19.50 -7.70
C ASP A 46 -2.48 -17.99 -7.61
N ASP A 47 -1.36 -17.61 -7.01
CA ASP A 47 -0.94 -16.22 -6.85
C ASP A 47 -0.24 -15.74 -8.13
N SER A 48 -0.98 -15.65 -9.24
CA SER A 48 -0.47 -15.30 -10.59
C SER A 48 0.24 -13.93 -10.67
N PHE A 49 0.08 -13.10 -9.64
CA PHE A 49 0.71 -11.79 -9.51
C PHE A 49 2.18 -11.87 -9.07
N ALA A 50 2.59 -12.89 -8.32
CA ALA A 50 3.95 -13.05 -7.81
C ALA A 50 4.66 -14.23 -8.50
N SER A 51 5.99 -14.26 -8.45
CA SER A 51 6.79 -15.38 -8.93
C SER A 51 7.72 -15.89 -7.83
N CYS A 52 8.34 -17.07 -8.02
CA CYS A 52 9.34 -17.57 -7.07
C CYS A 52 10.49 -16.58 -6.86
N GLU A 53 10.86 -15.85 -7.92
CA GLU A 53 12.02 -14.95 -7.91
C GLU A 53 11.66 -13.52 -7.55
N SER A 54 10.44 -13.05 -7.80
CA SER A 54 10.07 -11.64 -7.66
C SER A 54 8.68 -11.43 -7.07
N MET A 55 8.50 -10.30 -6.37
CA MET A 55 7.22 -9.93 -5.76
C MET A 55 6.14 -9.69 -6.81
N PHE A 56 6.55 -9.17 -7.98
CA PHE A 56 5.70 -9.08 -9.17
C PHE A 56 6.25 -9.93 -10.30
N ARG A 57 5.44 -10.85 -10.83
CA ARG A 57 5.79 -11.71 -11.96
C ARG A 57 6.09 -10.86 -13.20
N ASP A 58 5.16 -9.97 -13.54
CA ASP A 58 5.27 -9.15 -14.75
C ASP A 58 6.22 -7.96 -14.55
N SER A 59 6.94 -7.61 -15.60
CA SER A 59 7.85 -6.45 -15.61
C SER A 59 7.10 -5.11 -15.65
N ALA A 60 5.84 -5.10 -16.06
CA ALA A 60 5.01 -3.90 -16.15
C ALA A 60 4.75 -3.25 -14.76
N PRO A 61 4.17 -3.95 -13.76
CA PRO A 61 3.95 -3.37 -12.43
C PRO A 61 5.24 -2.90 -11.77
N ARG A 62 6.36 -3.62 -11.94
CA ARG A 62 7.68 -3.20 -11.41
C ARG A 62 8.11 -1.84 -11.93
N LYS A 63 8.01 -1.62 -13.25
CA LYS A 63 8.35 -0.32 -13.86
C LYS A 63 7.36 0.77 -13.44
N SER A 64 6.06 0.44 -13.37
CA SER A 64 5.01 1.39 -12.98
C SER A 64 5.16 1.89 -11.55
N ILE A 65 5.53 1.03 -10.60
CA ILE A 65 5.73 1.40 -9.19
C ILE A 65 6.83 2.45 -9.06
N TRP A 66 7.96 2.25 -9.74
CA TRP A 66 9.04 3.24 -9.77
C TRP A 66 8.62 4.55 -10.43
N ALA A 67 7.94 4.47 -11.58
CA ALA A 67 7.48 5.66 -12.30
C ALA A 67 6.50 6.49 -11.46
N ILE A 68 5.47 5.85 -10.89
CA ILE A 68 4.44 6.52 -10.09
C ILE A 68 5.05 7.01 -8.76
N GLY A 69 5.91 6.22 -8.12
CA GLY A 69 6.58 6.60 -6.88
C GLY A 69 7.43 7.87 -7.03
N ILE A 70 8.27 7.92 -8.07
CA ILE A 70 9.09 9.10 -8.36
C ILE A 70 8.22 10.30 -8.75
N LEU A 71 7.22 10.09 -9.62
CA LEU A 71 6.32 11.15 -10.05
C LEU A 71 5.55 11.75 -8.88
N SER A 72 5.08 10.92 -7.95
CA SER A 72 4.35 11.34 -6.76
C SER A 72 5.23 12.18 -5.83
N LEU A 73 6.48 11.74 -5.56
CA LEU A 73 7.43 12.50 -4.73
C LEU A 73 7.82 13.83 -5.38
N LEU A 74 8.17 13.82 -6.68
CA LEU A 74 8.51 15.03 -7.41
C LEU A 74 7.33 15.99 -7.50
N GLY A 75 6.13 15.48 -7.77
CA GLY A 75 4.90 16.25 -7.84
C GLY A 75 4.59 16.93 -6.51
N ALA A 76 4.68 16.20 -5.40
CA ALA A 76 4.43 16.76 -4.08
C ALA A 76 5.46 17.85 -3.70
N VAL A 77 6.76 17.60 -3.94
CA VAL A 77 7.82 18.61 -3.72
C VAL A 77 7.59 19.84 -4.59
N PHE A 78 7.28 19.64 -5.87
CA PHE A 78 6.99 20.73 -6.80
C PHE A 78 5.79 21.57 -6.32
N VAL A 79 4.69 20.93 -5.91
CA VAL A 79 3.51 21.63 -5.38
C VAL A 79 3.88 22.44 -4.13
N ILE A 80 4.62 21.86 -3.19
CA ILE A 80 5.03 22.56 -1.96
C ILE A 80 5.90 23.79 -2.31
N VAL A 81 6.94 23.61 -3.12
CA VAL A 81 7.87 24.69 -3.52
C VAL A 81 7.14 25.79 -4.29
N TRP A 82 6.33 25.41 -5.29
CA TRP A 82 5.55 26.35 -6.10
C TRP A 82 4.66 27.21 -5.22
N ARG A 83 4.01 26.61 -4.22
CA ARG A 83 3.12 27.30 -3.29
C ARG A 83 3.83 28.19 -2.28
N LEU A 84 5.08 27.87 -1.91
CA LEU A 84 5.90 28.74 -1.05
C LEU A 84 6.37 29.99 -1.81
N ILE A 85 6.67 29.86 -3.10
CA ILE A 85 7.09 30.97 -3.96
C ILE A 85 5.90 31.85 -4.33
N PHE A 86 4.81 31.25 -4.81
CA PHE A 86 3.61 31.95 -5.26
C PHE A 86 2.55 31.99 -4.16
N LYS A 87 2.65 33.01 -3.30
CA LYS A 87 1.71 33.23 -2.20
C LYS A 87 0.32 33.56 -2.73
N GLU A 88 -0.59 32.59 -2.71
CA GLU A 88 -1.99 32.80 -3.08
C GLU A 88 -2.79 33.55 -2.01
N ARG A 89 -3.81 34.32 -2.44
CA ARG A 89 -4.77 34.97 -1.54
C ARG A 89 -5.64 33.96 -0.80
N ASN A 90 -5.93 32.80 -1.41
CA ASN A 90 -6.75 31.73 -0.84
C ASN A 90 -5.94 30.78 0.05
N VAL A 91 -5.52 31.33 1.19
CA VAL A 91 -4.83 30.63 2.29
C VAL A 91 -5.47 29.32 2.75
N VAL A 92 -6.78 29.13 2.56
CA VAL A 92 -7.48 27.90 2.94
C VAL A 92 -7.31 26.79 1.91
N GLN A 93 -7.40 27.14 0.63
CA GLN A 93 -7.06 26.24 -0.48
C GLN A 93 -5.59 25.81 -0.41
N LEU A 94 -4.70 26.74 -0.01
CA LEU A 94 -3.29 26.46 0.25
C LEU A 94 -3.12 25.37 1.31
N ILE A 95 -3.78 25.48 2.47
CA ILE A 95 -3.70 24.50 3.56
C ILE A 95 -4.17 23.12 3.09
N MET A 96 -5.32 23.05 2.41
CA MET A 96 -5.86 21.78 1.93
C MET A 96 -4.92 21.11 0.91
N LEU A 97 -4.38 21.87 -0.04
CA LEU A 97 -3.41 21.35 -1.02
C LEU A 97 -2.09 20.90 -0.36
N MET A 98 -1.67 21.52 0.74
CA MET A 98 -0.51 21.05 1.49
C MET A 98 -0.77 19.69 2.14
N HIS A 99 -1.95 19.49 2.75
CA HIS A 99 -2.32 18.18 3.29
C HIS A 99 -2.45 17.12 2.19
N LEU A 100 -2.95 17.49 1.01
CA LEU A 100 -3.00 16.60 -0.16
C LEU A 100 -1.59 16.19 -0.61
N ALA A 101 -0.66 17.15 -0.72
CA ALA A 101 0.73 16.87 -1.09
C ALA A 101 1.43 15.96 -0.07
N VAL A 102 1.12 16.10 1.23
CA VAL A 102 1.60 15.16 2.26
C VAL A 102 1.02 13.76 2.04
N GLY A 103 -0.28 13.66 1.71
CA GLY A 103 -0.90 12.39 1.34
C GLY A 103 -0.21 11.72 0.15
N ASP A 104 0.04 12.47 -0.92
CA ASP A 104 0.74 11.97 -2.11
C ASP A 104 2.18 11.55 -1.78
N CYS A 105 2.93 12.33 -0.99
CA CYS A 105 4.25 11.92 -0.51
C CYS A 105 4.24 10.55 0.18
N LEU A 106 3.24 10.28 1.02
CA LEU A 106 3.10 8.98 1.69
C LEU A 106 2.86 7.84 0.69
N MET A 107 2.07 8.07 -0.36
CA MET A 107 1.91 7.10 -1.46
C MET A 107 3.25 6.86 -2.18
N GLY A 108 4.00 7.92 -2.46
CA GLY A 108 5.33 7.82 -3.05
C GLY A 108 6.29 6.98 -2.21
N VAL A 109 6.33 7.22 -0.90
CA VAL A 109 7.15 6.42 0.05
C VAL A 109 6.71 4.97 0.07
N TYR A 110 5.41 4.70 0.09
CA TYR A 110 4.86 3.34 0.01
C TYR A 110 5.33 2.62 -1.26
N LEU A 111 5.16 3.23 -2.43
CA LEU A 111 5.54 2.64 -3.71
C LEU A 111 7.06 2.41 -3.82
N VAL A 112 7.88 3.38 -3.40
CA VAL A 112 9.34 3.22 -3.39
C VAL A 112 9.77 2.11 -2.43
N THR A 113 9.11 1.97 -1.28
CA THR A 113 9.39 0.87 -0.33
C THR A 113 9.09 -0.48 -0.97
N LEU A 114 7.95 -0.63 -1.66
CA LEU A 114 7.64 -1.86 -2.40
C LEU A 114 8.65 -2.15 -3.50
N GLY A 115 9.04 -1.14 -4.29
CA GLY A 115 10.05 -1.28 -5.33
C GLY A 115 11.43 -1.68 -4.79
N ALA A 116 11.83 -1.12 -3.65
CA ALA A 116 13.09 -1.47 -2.99
C ALA A 116 13.07 -2.91 -2.46
N LYS A 117 11.94 -3.35 -1.89
CA LYS A 117 11.76 -4.74 -1.42
C LYS A 117 11.76 -5.75 -2.55
N ASP A 118 11.11 -5.43 -3.67
CA ASP A 118 11.13 -6.28 -4.88
C ASP A 118 12.56 -6.45 -5.43
N LEU A 119 13.36 -5.39 -5.47
CA LEU A 119 14.77 -5.48 -5.87
C LEU A 119 15.63 -6.26 -4.88
N LEU A 120 15.41 -6.06 -3.58
CA LEU A 120 16.19 -6.73 -2.53
C LEU A 120 15.99 -8.26 -2.53
N TRP A 121 14.76 -8.70 -2.80
CA TRP A 121 14.40 -10.12 -2.81
C TRP A 121 14.43 -10.77 -4.19
N SER A 122 14.89 -10.05 -5.21
CA SER A 122 15.00 -10.55 -6.57
C SER A 122 15.85 -11.83 -6.63
N GLY A 123 15.27 -12.89 -7.19
CA GLY A 123 15.87 -14.23 -7.30
C GLY A 123 15.54 -15.18 -6.14
N SER A 124 14.95 -14.71 -5.04
CA SER A 124 14.62 -15.54 -3.87
C SER A 124 13.46 -14.95 -3.05
N TYR A 125 12.42 -14.47 -3.74
CA TYR A 125 11.25 -13.86 -3.10
C TYR A 125 10.45 -14.86 -2.26
N TYR A 126 10.30 -16.11 -2.75
CA TYR A 126 9.56 -17.17 -2.05
C TYR A 126 10.12 -17.54 -0.66
N LEU A 127 11.37 -17.15 -0.35
CA LEU A 127 11.97 -17.37 0.97
C LEU A 127 11.61 -16.27 1.99
N HIS A 128 11.20 -15.11 1.49
CA HIS A 128 10.97 -13.92 2.29
C HIS A 128 9.50 -13.49 2.28
N ASP A 129 8.65 -14.11 1.44
CA ASP A 129 7.25 -13.72 1.27
C ASP A 129 6.47 -13.89 2.58
N PHE A 130 6.65 -15.03 3.28
CA PHE A 130 5.95 -15.30 4.52
C PHE A 130 6.37 -14.31 5.62
N GLN A 131 7.68 -14.12 5.81
CA GLN A 131 8.21 -13.18 6.81
C GLN A 131 7.80 -11.73 6.51
N TRP A 132 7.71 -11.36 5.23
CA TRP A 132 7.20 -10.07 4.83
C TRP A 132 5.71 -9.93 5.15
N ARG A 133 4.86 -10.83 4.64
CA ARG A 133 3.39 -10.77 4.76
C ARG A 133 2.91 -10.88 6.21
N SER A 134 3.58 -11.69 7.04
CA SER A 134 3.29 -11.82 8.47
C SER A 134 3.91 -10.71 9.32
N GLY A 135 4.95 -10.05 8.81
CA GLY A 135 5.71 -9.04 9.55
C GLY A 135 4.98 -7.72 9.72
N LEU A 136 5.34 -7.00 10.79
CA LEU A 136 4.86 -5.64 11.08
C LEU A 136 5.19 -4.67 9.93
N SER A 137 6.29 -4.90 9.21
CA SER A 137 6.69 -4.03 8.09
C SER A 137 5.67 -4.03 6.95
N CYS A 138 5.08 -5.17 6.59
CA CYS A 138 4.02 -5.21 5.58
C CYS A 138 2.74 -4.55 6.09
N GLN A 139 2.35 -4.80 7.35
CA GLN A 139 1.18 -4.17 7.96
C GLN A 139 1.29 -2.63 7.99
N VAL A 140 2.45 -2.10 8.41
CA VAL A 140 2.70 -0.65 8.43
C VAL A 140 2.71 -0.09 7.00
N THR A 141 3.34 -0.80 6.06
CA THR A 141 3.40 -0.38 4.65
C THR A 141 2.00 -0.35 4.02
N GLY A 142 1.15 -1.33 4.32
CA GLY A 142 -0.27 -1.35 3.93
C GLY A 142 -1.10 -0.27 4.62
N ALA A 143 -0.89 -0.01 5.91
CA ALA A 143 -1.57 1.07 6.60
C ALA A 143 -1.21 2.44 6.02
N ILE A 144 0.06 2.66 5.62
CA ILE A 144 0.48 3.91 4.96
C ILE A 144 -0.24 4.10 3.62
N SER A 145 -0.41 3.05 2.82
CA SER A 145 -1.09 3.17 1.53
C SER A 145 -2.58 3.52 1.69
N VAL A 146 -3.28 2.87 2.63
CA VAL A 146 -4.69 3.16 2.94
C VAL A 146 -4.84 4.57 3.52
N LEU A 147 -3.99 4.94 4.48
CA LEU A 147 -4.02 6.28 5.07
C LEU A 147 -3.82 7.36 4.01
N SER A 148 -2.84 7.17 3.12
CA SER A 148 -2.57 8.09 2.01
C SER A 148 -3.77 8.23 1.08
N SER A 149 -4.36 7.12 0.61
CA SER A 149 -5.48 7.15 -0.32
C SER A 149 -6.72 7.81 0.30
N GLU A 150 -7.04 7.47 1.55
CA GLU A 150 -8.20 8.02 2.25
C GLU A 150 -8.05 9.52 2.52
N VAL A 151 -6.87 9.97 2.99
CA VAL A 151 -6.61 11.40 3.19
C VAL A 151 -6.75 12.15 1.86
N SER A 152 -6.16 11.64 0.77
CA SER A 152 -6.23 12.31 -0.53
C SER A 152 -7.67 12.40 -1.05
N VAL A 153 -8.45 11.33 -0.98
CA VAL A 153 -9.87 11.33 -1.41
C VAL A 153 -10.70 12.30 -0.59
N MET A 154 -10.59 12.27 0.73
CA MET A 154 -11.36 13.15 1.62
C MET A 154 -10.96 14.62 1.46
N VAL A 155 -9.67 14.92 1.29
CA VAL A 155 -9.19 16.29 1.04
C VAL A 155 -9.66 16.81 -0.32
N LEU A 156 -9.59 15.99 -1.37
CA LEU A 156 -10.11 16.34 -2.70
C LEU A 156 -11.61 16.59 -2.68
N ALA A 157 -12.37 15.78 -1.96
CA ALA A 157 -13.80 15.99 -1.74
C ALA A 157 -14.07 17.33 -1.03
N LEU A 158 -13.28 17.65 0.00
CA LEU A 158 -13.42 18.91 0.73
C LEU A 158 -13.09 20.13 -0.14
N ILE A 159 -12.01 20.07 -0.93
CA ILE A 159 -11.65 21.12 -1.90
C ILE A 159 -12.78 21.31 -2.91
N SER A 160 -13.33 20.21 -3.43
CA SER A 160 -14.41 20.25 -4.42
C SER A 160 -15.68 20.87 -3.83
N ALA A 161 -16.04 20.49 -2.61
CA ALA A 161 -17.19 21.06 -1.90
C ALA A 161 -17.03 22.55 -1.61
N ASP A 162 -15.84 23.00 -1.18
CA ASP A 162 -15.56 24.42 -0.94
C ASP A 162 -15.68 25.23 -2.25
N ARG A 163 -15.11 24.73 -3.35
CA ARG A 163 -15.23 25.37 -4.67
C ARG A 163 -16.67 25.44 -5.14
N LEU A 164 -17.42 24.34 -5.05
CA LEU A 164 -18.81 24.28 -5.46
C LEU A 164 -19.66 25.30 -4.69
N LYS A 165 -19.48 25.37 -3.37
CA LYS A 165 -20.20 26.33 -2.53
C LYS A 165 -19.90 27.78 -2.94
N ASN A 166 -18.63 28.12 -3.15
CA ASN A 166 -18.21 29.47 -3.54
C ASN A 166 -18.71 29.88 -4.94
N ILE A 167 -18.86 28.91 -5.85
CA ILE A 167 -19.40 29.14 -7.20
C ILE A 167 -20.92 29.31 -7.18
N VAL A 168 -21.65 28.44 -6.47
CA VAL A 168 -23.12 28.43 -6.48
C VAL A 168 -23.72 29.53 -5.60
N PHE A 169 -23.10 29.86 -4.46
CA PHE A 169 -23.62 30.84 -3.50
C PHE A 169 -22.63 32.01 -3.25
N PRO A 170 -22.37 32.86 -4.25
CA PRO A 170 -21.36 33.92 -4.15
C PRO A 170 -21.68 34.99 -3.08
N TYR A 171 -22.96 35.17 -2.72
CA TYR A 171 -23.41 36.20 -1.77
C TYR A 171 -23.75 35.67 -0.37
N HIS A 172 -23.89 34.36 -0.16
CA HIS A 172 -24.54 33.80 1.04
C HIS A 172 -23.63 32.99 1.98
N GLY A 173 -22.31 33.22 1.97
CA GLY A 173 -21.45 32.52 2.91
C GLY A 173 -20.08 33.16 3.06
N ARG A 174 -19.70 33.46 4.30
CA ARG A 174 -18.27 33.53 4.65
C ARG A 174 -17.63 32.24 4.18
N GLY A 175 -16.61 32.35 3.33
CA GLY A 175 -15.78 31.23 2.91
C GLY A 175 -15.22 30.48 4.11
N LEU A 176 -14.73 29.25 3.87
CA LEU A 176 -14.11 28.46 4.92
C LEU A 176 -12.98 29.29 5.58
N THR A 177 -12.95 29.37 6.91
CA THR A 177 -11.91 30.10 7.63
C THR A 177 -10.71 29.19 7.87
N ARG A 178 -9.51 29.77 8.03
CA ARG A 178 -8.27 29.01 8.31
C ARG A 178 -8.43 28.04 9.48
N ARG A 179 -9.09 28.47 10.56
CA ARG A 179 -9.36 27.61 11.73
C ARG A 179 -10.24 26.41 11.37
N LYS A 180 -11.32 26.63 10.62
CA LYS A 180 -12.21 25.54 10.18
C LYS A 180 -11.50 24.57 9.23
N ALA A 181 -10.67 25.09 8.32
CA ALA A 181 -9.88 24.25 7.42
C ALA A 181 -8.93 23.33 8.20
N HIS A 182 -8.19 23.85 9.18
CA HIS A 182 -7.33 23.02 10.02
C HIS A 182 -8.11 21.98 10.83
N ILE A 183 -9.26 22.35 11.41
CA ILE A 183 -10.10 21.41 12.16
C ILE A 183 -10.60 20.29 11.23
N LEU A 184 -11.08 20.61 10.02
CA LEU A 184 -11.55 19.63 9.06
C LEU A 184 -10.40 18.72 8.59
N CYS A 185 -9.22 19.28 8.29
CA CYS A 185 -8.05 18.47 7.97
C CYS A 185 -7.66 17.54 9.13
N ALA A 186 -7.66 18.02 10.37
CA ALA A 186 -7.38 17.18 11.53
C ALA A 186 -8.40 16.02 11.66
N ILE A 187 -9.69 16.30 11.45
CA ILE A 187 -10.74 15.26 11.44
C ILE A 187 -10.48 14.24 10.32
N ILE A 188 -10.14 14.69 9.11
CA ILE A 188 -9.79 13.81 7.99
C ILE A 188 -8.64 12.89 8.38
N TRP A 189 -7.55 13.44 8.93
CA TRP A 189 -6.40 12.64 9.34
C TRP A 189 -6.75 11.60 10.41
N VAL A 190 -7.57 11.96 11.41
CA VAL A 190 -8.02 11.02 12.43
C VAL A 190 -8.89 9.91 11.83
N LEU A 191 -9.85 10.26 10.97
CA LEU A 191 -10.72 9.28 10.32
C LEU A 191 -9.93 8.32 9.42
N SER A 192 -9.04 8.85 8.58
CA SER A 192 -8.18 8.03 7.72
C SER A 192 -7.23 7.14 8.53
N PHE A 193 -6.74 7.61 9.68
CA PHE A 193 -5.95 6.79 10.58
C PHE A 193 -6.77 5.64 11.17
N VAL A 194 -7.99 5.91 11.65
CA VAL A 194 -8.87 4.84 12.14
C VAL A 194 -9.10 3.81 11.03
N ILE A 195 -9.48 4.25 9.83
CA ILE A 195 -9.75 3.36 8.68
C ILE A 195 -8.51 2.53 8.29
N ALA A 196 -7.32 3.14 8.25
CA ALA A 196 -6.09 2.47 7.88
C ALA A 196 -5.68 1.34 8.83
N PHE A 197 -6.02 1.45 10.11
CA PHE A 197 -5.72 0.45 11.14
C PHE A 197 -6.91 -0.48 11.43
N LEU A 198 -8.08 -0.29 10.80
CA LEU A 198 -9.20 -1.23 10.92
C LEU A 198 -8.82 -2.67 10.51
N PRO A 199 -8.10 -2.90 9.39
CA PRO A 199 -7.74 -4.25 8.97
C PRO A 199 -6.79 -4.94 9.96
N SER A 200 -5.88 -4.19 10.61
CA SER A 200 -4.93 -4.79 11.55
C SER A 200 -5.61 -5.18 12.87
N VAL A 201 -6.55 -4.38 13.38
CA VAL A 201 -7.34 -4.78 14.56
C VAL A 201 -8.29 -5.92 14.23
N ALA A 202 -8.90 -5.92 13.04
CA ALA A 202 -9.78 -6.99 12.60
C ALA A 202 -9.02 -8.31 12.44
N LEU A 203 -7.85 -8.30 11.79
CA LEU A 203 -7.00 -9.49 11.65
C LEU A 203 -6.51 -10.02 13.01
N ALA A 204 -6.15 -9.13 13.94
CA ALA A 204 -5.79 -9.53 15.31
C ALA A 204 -6.96 -10.22 16.04
N THR A 205 -8.20 -9.75 15.82
CA THR A 205 -9.40 -10.38 16.38
C THR A 205 -9.83 -11.65 15.66
N PHE A 206 -9.44 -11.89 14.41
CA PHE A 206 -9.72 -13.15 13.70
C PHE A 206 -8.68 -14.24 13.99
N MET A 207 -7.47 -13.86 14.40
CA MET A 207 -6.41 -14.77 14.86
C MET A 207 -6.49 -15.11 16.36
N THR A 208 -7.52 -14.63 17.06
CA THR A 208 -7.86 -15.00 18.44
C THR A 208 -9.34 -15.40 18.47
N PRO A 209 -9.74 -16.65 18.76
CA PRO A 209 -9.19 -17.58 19.75
C PRO A 209 -8.68 -18.93 19.21
#